data_AF-A0A523IZC7-F1
#
_entry.id   AF-A0A523IZC7-F1
#
_cell.length_a   1.000
_cell.length_b   1.000
_cell.length_c   1.000
_cell.angle_alpha   90.00
_cell.angle_beta   90.00
_cell.angle_gamma   90.00
#
_symmetry.space_group_name_H-M   'P 1'
#
loop_
_entity.id
_entity.type
_entity.pdbx_description
1 polymer ?
#
loop_
_entity_poly.entity_id
_entity_poly.type
_entity_poly.pdbx_seq_one_letter_code
_entity_poly.pdbx_strand_id
1 'polypeptide(L)'
;MRRSILAICFLVGVSCSPAATGHATRDELVAAFVAALNADDLDQLERTLHPACRALISGPTQAYYEDLLEKDLSYTIPAEHVVTYSSVPEDQALPFARQFDYPARPTDSMTLQFKSDQYSLVSIIRWIRQDELGWHLVLPHPKEGTLALLAEQRVRKQELEVRAEELLQSMAPELRSKIEEQLRAGQMLDAIDEYSTATGESTEMAVSVVQSIKATEGSK
;
A
#
# COMPACT_ATOMS: atom_id res chain seq x y z
N MET A 1 -43.00 -19.48 -57.98
CA MET A 1 -42.93 -18.93 -56.61
C MET A 1 -41.55 -19.21 -56.03
N ARG A 2 -40.63 -18.23 -56.08
CA ARG A 2 -39.28 -18.33 -55.50
C ARG A 2 -39.26 -17.54 -54.19
N ARG A 3 -38.98 -18.22 -53.08
CA ARG A 3 -38.85 -17.61 -51.75
C ARG A 3 -37.40 -17.18 -51.57
N SER A 4 -37.15 -15.88 -51.53
CA SER A 4 -35.84 -15.30 -51.17
C SER A 4 -35.66 -15.37 -49.66
N ILE A 5 -34.57 -16.00 -49.22
CA ILE A 5 -34.12 -16.03 -47.83
C ILE A 5 -33.28 -14.76 -47.60
N LEU A 6 -33.75 -13.91 -46.69
CA LEU A 6 -33.05 -12.70 -46.25
C LEU A 6 -32.03 -13.11 -45.18
N ALA A 7 -30.74 -13.08 -45.51
CA ALA A 7 -29.65 -13.30 -44.57
C ALA A 7 -29.33 -11.99 -43.82
N ILE A 8 -29.64 -11.93 -42.54
CA ILE A 8 -29.29 -10.83 -41.63
C ILE A 8 -27.85 -11.07 -41.17
N CYS A 9 -26.91 -10.26 -41.67
CA CYS A 9 -25.55 -10.21 -41.15
C CYS A 9 -25.54 -9.39 -39.84
N PHE A 10 -25.33 -10.06 -38.71
CA PHE A 10 -24.98 -9.40 -37.45
C PHE A 10 -23.55 -8.85 -37.57
N LEU A 11 -23.42 -7.53 -37.69
CA LEU A 11 -22.16 -6.81 -37.50
C LEU A 11 -21.83 -6.87 -36.00
N VAL A 12 -20.88 -7.73 -35.64
CA VAL A 12 -20.25 -7.71 -34.32
C VAL A 12 -19.40 -6.44 -34.25
N GLY A 13 -19.91 -5.43 -33.55
CA GLY A 13 -19.14 -4.24 -33.20
C GLY A 13 -17.99 -4.63 -32.29
N VAL A 14 -16.77 -4.53 -32.80
CA VAL A 14 -15.56 -4.54 -31.97
C VAL A 14 -15.60 -3.25 -31.15
N SER A 15 -16.02 -3.35 -29.89
CA SER A 15 -15.80 -2.28 -28.92
C SER A 15 -14.30 -2.16 -28.71
N CYS A 16 -13.68 -1.21 -29.39
CA CYS A 16 -12.34 -0.75 -29.06
C CYS A 16 -12.48 -0.02 -27.71
N SER A 17 -12.22 -0.74 -26.61
CA SER A 17 -12.10 -0.09 -25.30
C SER A 17 -11.05 1.00 -25.43
N PRO A 18 -11.34 2.26 -25.05
CA PRO A 18 -10.32 3.29 -25.05
C PRO A 18 -9.14 2.78 -24.22
N ALA A 19 -7.95 2.77 -24.83
CA ALA A 19 -6.73 2.41 -24.13
C ALA A 19 -6.66 3.28 -22.87
N ALA A 20 -6.54 2.65 -21.71
CA ALA A 20 -6.48 3.36 -20.44
C ALA A 20 -5.27 4.32 -20.49
N THR A 21 -5.56 5.59 -20.73
CA THR A 21 -4.57 6.64 -20.91
C THR A 21 -4.07 7.03 -19.53
N GLY A 22 -2.76 7.20 -19.38
CA GLY A 22 -2.15 7.73 -18.17
C GLY A 22 -2.39 9.21 -17.99
N HIS A 23 -1.68 9.78 -17.01
CA HIS A 23 -1.79 11.20 -16.68
C HIS A 23 -0.79 12.03 -17.49
N ALA A 24 -1.17 13.22 -17.94
CA ALA A 24 -0.29 14.00 -18.82
C ALA A 24 0.93 14.53 -18.06
N THR A 25 0.80 14.79 -16.76
CA THR A 25 1.87 15.29 -15.89
C THR A 25 2.00 14.48 -14.61
N ARG A 26 3.15 14.61 -13.93
CA ARG A 26 3.34 14.01 -12.59
C ARG A 26 2.36 14.57 -11.56
N ASP A 27 2.04 15.87 -11.65
CA ASP A 27 1.10 16.53 -10.74
C ASP A 27 -0.32 16.00 -10.93
N GLU A 28 -0.72 15.71 -12.17
CA GLU A 28 -2.02 15.06 -12.45
C GLU A 28 -2.08 13.63 -11.91
N LEU A 29 -0.98 12.86 -12.01
CA LEU A 29 -0.89 11.52 -11.42
C LEU A 29 -1.03 11.59 -9.89
N VAL A 30 -0.34 12.54 -9.24
CA VAL A 30 -0.44 12.74 -7.80
C VAL A 30 -1.85 13.11 -7.41
N ALA A 31 -2.48 14.05 -8.12
CA ALA A 31 -3.83 14.49 -7.83
C ALA A 31 -4.83 13.33 -7.91
N ALA A 32 -4.71 12.47 -8.93
CA ALA A 32 -5.54 11.28 -9.06
C ALA A 32 -5.27 10.24 -7.97
N PHE A 33 -4.01 10.01 -7.62
CA PHE A 33 -3.63 9.11 -6.52
C PHE A 33 -4.19 9.60 -5.18
N VAL A 34 -3.96 10.86 -4.82
CA VAL A 34 -4.46 11.47 -3.59
C VAL A 34 -6.00 11.47 -3.55
N ALA A 35 -6.65 11.75 -4.68
CA ALA A 35 -8.11 11.69 -4.77
C ALA A 35 -8.63 10.27 -4.53
N ALA A 36 -7.98 9.25 -5.09
CA ALA A 36 -8.37 7.85 -4.85
C ALA A 36 -8.19 7.45 -3.38
N LEU A 37 -7.09 7.83 -2.74
CA LEU A 37 -6.87 7.54 -1.30
C LEU A 37 -7.91 8.24 -0.42
N ASN A 38 -8.13 9.54 -0.63
CA ASN A 38 -9.08 10.31 0.18
C ASN A 38 -10.55 9.91 -0.07
N ALA A 39 -10.84 9.26 -1.20
CA ALA A 39 -12.17 8.73 -1.52
C ALA A 39 -12.35 7.26 -1.09
N ASP A 40 -11.31 6.61 -0.58
CA ASP A 40 -11.29 5.17 -0.30
C ASP A 40 -11.73 4.33 -1.54
N ASP A 41 -11.23 4.71 -2.72
CA ASP A 41 -11.68 4.16 -4.01
C ASP A 41 -10.58 3.31 -4.66
N LEU A 42 -10.64 2.00 -4.42
CA LEU A 42 -9.71 1.02 -4.97
C LEU A 42 -9.69 1.04 -6.51
N ASP A 43 -10.85 1.17 -7.15
CA ASP A 43 -10.93 1.17 -8.62
C ASP A 43 -10.22 2.42 -9.20
N GLN A 44 -10.38 3.58 -8.57
CA GLN A 44 -9.65 4.80 -8.97
C GLN A 44 -8.16 4.66 -8.72
N LEU A 45 -7.78 4.07 -7.59
CA LEU A 45 -6.38 3.82 -7.27
C LEU A 45 -5.74 2.90 -8.32
N GLU A 46 -6.39 1.79 -8.66
CA GLU A 46 -5.90 0.87 -9.69
C GLU A 46 -5.73 1.55 -11.06
N ARG A 47 -6.59 2.51 -11.43
CA ARG A 47 -6.47 3.26 -12.69
C ARG A 47 -5.20 4.09 -12.78
N THR A 48 -4.61 4.49 -11.67
CA THR A 48 -3.31 5.21 -11.65
C THR A 48 -2.13 4.30 -11.99
N LEU A 49 -2.31 2.97 -11.90
CA LEU A 49 -1.26 2.00 -12.15
C LEU A 49 -0.97 1.82 -13.65
N HIS A 50 0.30 1.59 -13.95
CA HIS A 50 0.73 1.24 -15.29
C HIS A 50 0.00 -0.02 -15.78
N PRO A 51 -0.44 -0.11 -17.05
CA PRO A 51 -1.19 -1.26 -17.56
C PRO A 51 -0.53 -2.62 -17.30
N ALA A 52 0.80 -2.70 -17.42
CA ALA A 52 1.56 -3.91 -17.12
C ALA A 52 1.48 -4.35 -15.65
N CYS A 53 1.33 -3.41 -14.70
CA CYS A 53 1.10 -3.75 -13.30
C CYS A 53 -0.34 -4.24 -13.10
N ARG A 54 -1.34 -3.55 -13.65
CA ARG A 54 -2.75 -3.96 -13.57
C ARG A 54 -3.01 -5.35 -14.11
N ALA A 55 -2.37 -5.71 -15.22
CA ALA A 55 -2.51 -7.05 -15.81
C ALA A 55 -2.05 -8.19 -14.87
N LEU A 56 -1.26 -7.87 -13.84
CA LEU A 56 -0.76 -8.84 -12.85
C LEU A 56 -1.63 -8.91 -11.59
N ILE A 57 -2.66 -8.08 -11.46
CA ILE A 57 -3.63 -8.12 -10.35
C ILE A 57 -4.66 -9.19 -10.67
N SER A 58 -4.25 -10.46 -10.60
CA SER A 58 -5.13 -11.60 -10.83
C SER A 58 -4.54 -12.88 -10.27
N GLY A 59 -5.40 -13.89 -10.06
CA GLY A 59 -4.98 -15.23 -9.69
C GLY A 59 -4.09 -15.25 -8.43
N PRO A 60 -2.93 -15.92 -8.45
CA PRO A 60 -2.10 -16.11 -7.25
C PRO A 60 -1.44 -14.83 -6.72
N THR A 61 -1.38 -13.75 -7.50
CA THR A 61 -0.80 -12.46 -7.09
C THR A 61 -1.84 -11.45 -6.61
N GLN A 62 -3.13 -11.74 -6.77
CA GLN A 62 -4.22 -10.83 -6.43
C GLN A 62 -4.13 -10.36 -4.97
N ALA A 63 -4.07 -11.30 -4.02
CA ALA A 63 -4.01 -10.98 -2.59
C ALA A 63 -2.79 -10.11 -2.22
N TYR A 64 -1.66 -10.27 -2.91
CA TYR A 64 -0.48 -9.44 -2.67
C TYR A 64 -0.72 -7.98 -3.09
N TYR A 65 -1.34 -7.76 -4.25
CA TYR A 65 -1.62 -6.41 -4.73
C TYR A 65 -2.76 -5.77 -3.95
N GLU A 66 -3.82 -6.52 -3.59
CA GLU A 66 -4.89 -6.06 -2.70
C GLU A 66 -4.31 -5.57 -1.37
N ASP A 67 -3.50 -6.38 -0.68
CA ASP A 67 -2.87 -5.98 0.59
C ASP A 67 -2.01 -4.71 0.43
N LEU A 68 -1.32 -4.54 -0.71
CA LEU A 68 -0.51 -3.36 -1.00
C LEU A 68 -1.37 -2.11 -1.22
N LEU A 69 -2.46 -2.24 -1.98
CA LEU A 69 -3.35 -1.14 -2.33
C LEU A 69 -4.25 -0.74 -1.16
N GLU A 70 -4.76 -1.69 -0.38
CA GLU A 70 -5.52 -1.44 0.85
C GLU A 70 -4.68 -0.70 1.88
N LYS A 71 -3.39 -1.04 2.00
CA LYS A 71 -2.46 -0.27 2.83
C LYS A 71 -2.39 1.19 2.39
N ASP A 72 -2.42 1.45 1.10
CA ASP A 72 -2.41 2.82 0.59
C ASP A 72 -3.71 3.55 0.91
N LEU A 73 -4.85 2.88 0.74
CA LEU A 73 -6.18 3.42 1.06
C LEU A 73 -6.36 3.74 2.54
N SER A 74 -5.59 3.11 3.44
CA SER A 74 -5.61 3.44 4.87
C SER A 74 -5.13 4.86 5.21
N TYR A 75 -4.53 5.59 4.27
CA TYR A 75 -4.06 6.95 4.48
C TYR A 75 -5.08 8.00 4.03
N THR A 76 -5.37 8.96 4.91
CA THR A 76 -6.02 10.23 4.53
C THR A 76 -4.96 11.32 4.38
N ILE A 77 -4.86 11.88 3.17
CA ILE A 77 -3.85 12.87 2.80
C ILE A 77 -4.42 14.28 2.97
N PRO A 78 -3.84 15.13 3.84
CA PRO A 78 -4.30 16.50 4.02
C PRO A 78 -3.90 17.40 2.85
N ALA A 79 -4.52 18.58 2.75
CA ALA A 79 -4.30 19.50 1.65
C ALA A 79 -2.85 20.06 1.62
N GLU A 80 -2.24 20.23 2.79
CA GLU A 80 -0.89 20.76 3.01
C GLU A 80 0.24 19.74 2.82
N HIS A 81 -0.01 18.62 2.14
CA HIS A 81 1.03 17.65 1.81
C HIS A 81 2.10 18.25 0.88
N VAL A 82 3.30 17.69 0.95
CA VAL A 82 4.45 18.06 0.11
C VAL A 82 4.80 16.89 -0.79
N VAL A 83 5.05 17.17 -2.07
CA VAL A 83 5.50 16.17 -3.02
C VAL A 83 6.88 16.52 -3.53
N THR A 84 7.76 15.51 -3.56
CA THR A 84 9.09 15.61 -4.16
C THR A 84 9.31 14.46 -5.13
N TYR A 85 10.14 14.69 -6.14
CA TYR A 85 10.48 13.70 -7.15
C TYR A 85 11.98 13.46 -7.16
N SER A 86 12.38 12.22 -7.41
CA SER A 86 13.78 11.84 -7.62
C SER A 86 13.89 10.93 -8.82
N SER A 87 14.82 11.21 -9.73
CA SER A 87 15.08 10.33 -10.86
C SER A 87 15.74 9.04 -10.42
N VAL A 88 15.40 7.94 -11.10
CA VAL A 88 15.96 6.60 -10.91
C VAL A 88 16.84 6.29 -12.11
N PRO A 89 18.18 6.36 -11.97
CA PRO A 89 19.12 6.03 -13.04
C PRO A 89 18.88 4.63 -13.62
N GLU A 90 19.08 4.47 -14.93
CA GLU A 90 18.84 3.19 -15.62
C GLU A 90 19.77 2.07 -15.15
N ASP A 91 20.98 2.41 -14.72
CA ASP A 91 22.01 1.50 -14.22
C ASP A 91 21.86 1.18 -12.72
N GLN A 92 21.00 1.90 -12.00
CA GLN A 92 20.76 1.66 -10.58
C GLN A 92 19.91 0.40 -10.35
N ALA A 93 20.35 -0.48 -9.45
CA ALA A 93 19.53 -1.59 -8.98
C ALA A 93 18.33 -1.08 -8.18
N LEU A 94 17.12 -1.57 -8.52
CA LEU A 94 15.90 -1.21 -7.79
C LEU A 94 15.87 -1.91 -6.42
N PRO A 95 15.20 -1.32 -5.40
CA PRO A 95 15.09 -1.95 -4.09
C PRO A 95 14.49 -3.34 -4.18
N PHE A 96 15.08 -4.26 -3.42
CA PHE A 96 14.66 -5.65 -3.34
C PHE A 96 14.62 -6.40 -4.68
N ALA A 97 15.49 -6.02 -5.65
CA ALA A 97 15.57 -6.67 -6.97
C ALA A 97 15.83 -8.19 -6.94
N ARG A 98 16.22 -8.76 -5.79
CA ARG A 98 16.32 -10.22 -5.60
C ARG A 98 14.96 -10.90 -5.40
N GLN A 99 13.97 -10.17 -4.88
CA GLN A 99 12.64 -10.68 -4.52
C GLN A 99 11.56 -10.15 -5.45
N PHE A 100 11.79 -9.02 -6.13
CA PHE A 100 10.81 -8.39 -6.99
C PHE A 100 11.39 -8.06 -8.37
N ASP A 101 10.54 -8.19 -9.38
CA ASP A 101 10.71 -7.59 -10.70
C ASP A 101 9.83 -6.35 -10.83
N TYR A 102 10.10 -5.51 -11.82
CA TYR A 102 9.29 -4.33 -12.11
C TYR A 102 8.78 -4.45 -13.55
N PRO A 103 7.48 -4.81 -13.74
CA PRO A 103 6.90 -5.07 -15.07
C PRO A 103 7.08 -3.91 -16.04
N ALA A 104 7.10 -2.69 -15.50
CA ALA A 104 7.62 -1.51 -16.16
C ALA A 104 8.72 -0.94 -15.27
N ARG A 105 9.94 -0.75 -15.78
CA ARG A 105 11.03 -0.17 -14.97
C ARG A 105 10.69 1.29 -14.62
N PRO A 106 10.69 1.70 -13.34
CA PRO A 106 10.43 3.09 -13.00
C PRO A 106 11.58 4.01 -13.43
N THR A 107 11.24 5.25 -13.77
CA THR A 107 12.19 6.31 -14.14
C THR A 107 12.34 7.33 -13.03
N ASP A 108 11.36 7.42 -12.12
CA ASP A 108 11.34 8.35 -11.02
C ASP A 108 10.70 7.69 -9.78
N SER A 109 10.96 8.27 -8.62
CA SER A 109 10.14 8.09 -7.42
C SER A 109 9.39 9.37 -7.10
N MET A 110 8.16 9.21 -6.64
CA MET A 110 7.35 10.22 -5.99
C MET A 110 7.40 9.98 -4.49
N THR A 111 7.77 11.01 -3.72
CA THR A 111 7.69 11.00 -2.26
C THR A 111 6.66 12.03 -1.82
N LEU A 112 5.58 11.56 -1.22
CA LEU A 112 4.49 12.37 -0.66
C LEU A 112 4.63 12.39 0.86
N GLN A 113 4.74 13.58 1.44
CA GLN A 113 4.97 13.80 2.87
C GLN A 113 3.86 14.64 3.48
N PHE A 114 3.36 14.22 4.63
CA PHE A 114 2.33 14.95 5.36
C PHE A 114 2.37 14.60 6.83
N LYS A 115 1.83 15.48 7.66
CA LYS A 115 1.62 15.20 9.08
C LYS A 115 0.33 14.40 9.23
N SER A 116 0.40 13.22 9.84
CA SER A 116 -0.82 12.46 10.21
C SER A 116 -1.42 12.97 11.51
N ASP A 117 -0.58 13.53 12.39
CA ASP A 117 -0.95 14.19 13.63
C ASP A 117 0.13 15.22 14.01
N GLN A 118 -0.01 15.87 15.17
CA GLN A 118 0.92 16.92 15.62
C GLN A 118 2.36 16.43 15.88
N TYR A 119 2.58 15.12 16.05
CA TYR A 119 3.85 14.50 16.39
C TYR A 119 4.37 13.52 15.33
N SER A 120 3.55 13.13 14.36
CA SER A 120 3.88 12.10 13.36
C SER A 120 3.95 12.68 11.95
N LEU A 121 5.05 12.40 11.26
CA LEU A 121 5.22 12.65 9.83
C LEU A 121 5.13 11.31 9.07
N VAL A 122 4.24 11.25 8.09
CA VAL A 122 4.09 10.12 7.16
C VAL A 122 4.80 10.46 5.86
N SER A 123 5.51 9.48 5.31
CA SER A 123 6.15 9.56 4.00
C SER A 123 5.73 8.37 3.16
N ILE A 124 5.00 8.63 2.07
CA ILE A 124 4.59 7.64 1.08
C ILE A 124 5.53 7.73 -0.11
N ILE A 125 6.23 6.64 -0.43
CA ILE A 125 7.13 6.56 -1.59
C ILE A 125 6.50 5.65 -2.64
N ARG A 126 6.34 6.15 -3.86
CA ARG A 126 5.88 5.36 -5.00
C ARG A 126 6.85 5.47 -6.15
N TRP A 127 7.00 4.38 -6.88
CA TRP A 127 7.70 4.37 -8.16
C TRP A 127 6.77 4.84 -9.25
N ILE A 128 7.27 5.67 -10.16
CA ILE A 128 6.50 6.18 -11.29
C ILE A 128 7.30 6.03 -12.59
N ARG A 129 6.58 6.00 -13.70
CA ARG A 129 7.15 5.95 -15.04
C ARG A 129 6.32 6.82 -15.97
N GLN A 130 7.01 7.50 -16.89
CA GLN A 130 6.40 8.08 -18.07
C GLN A 130 6.61 7.18 -19.29
N ASP A 131 5.55 6.96 -20.07
CA ASP A 131 5.62 6.38 -21.41
C ASP A 131 4.66 7.12 -22.36
N GLU A 132 4.36 6.52 -23.53
CA GLU A 132 3.48 7.10 -24.54
C GLU A 132 2.02 7.28 -24.06
N LEU A 133 1.60 6.55 -23.02
CA LEU A 133 0.28 6.67 -22.41
C LEU A 133 0.25 7.78 -21.34
N GLY A 134 1.41 8.20 -20.83
CA GLY A 134 1.54 9.24 -19.82
C GLY A 134 2.28 8.75 -18.57
N TRP A 135 2.01 9.42 -17.45
CA TRP A 135 2.56 9.10 -16.14
C TRP A 135 1.69 8.08 -15.42
N HIS A 136 2.35 7.09 -14.82
CA HIS A 136 1.73 5.99 -14.10
C HIS A 136 2.49 5.63 -12.82
N LEU A 137 1.78 5.10 -11.83
CA LEU A 137 2.40 4.36 -10.73
C LEU A 137 2.90 2.99 -11.21
N VAL A 138 4.02 2.56 -10.66
CA VAL A 138 4.62 1.25 -10.92
C VAL A 138 4.69 0.48 -9.60
N LEU A 139 4.12 -0.72 -9.58
CA LEU A 139 4.22 -1.62 -8.45
C LEU A 139 5.26 -2.72 -8.71
N PRO A 140 6.02 -3.13 -7.69
CA PRO A 140 6.87 -4.31 -7.78
C PRO A 140 6.01 -5.57 -7.95
N HIS A 141 6.53 -6.53 -8.72
CA HIS A 141 5.95 -7.84 -8.92
C HIS A 141 6.81 -8.89 -8.21
N PRO A 142 6.24 -9.70 -7.30
CA PRO A 142 7.02 -10.69 -6.57
C PRO A 142 7.53 -11.79 -7.51
N LYS A 143 8.81 -12.15 -7.36
CA LYS A 143 9.42 -13.28 -8.06
C LYS A 143 8.86 -14.61 -7.56
N GLU A 144 9.14 -15.67 -8.32
CA GLU A 144 8.85 -17.04 -7.91
C GLU A 144 9.40 -17.32 -6.49
N GLY A 145 8.58 -17.95 -5.65
CA GLY A 145 8.89 -18.21 -4.24
C GLY A 145 8.69 -17.02 -3.29
N THR A 146 8.69 -15.78 -3.79
CA THR A 146 8.47 -14.59 -2.94
C THR A 146 7.04 -14.50 -2.44
N LEU A 147 6.06 -14.91 -3.26
CA LEU A 147 4.64 -14.95 -2.85
C LEU A 147 4.41 -15.85 -1.63
N ALA A 148 5.04 -17.03 -1.58
CA ALA A 148 4.90 -17.95 -0.46
C ALA A 148 5.49 -17.35 0.82
N LEU A 149 6.65 -16.70 0.72
CA LEU A 149 7.28 -16.01 1.85
C LEU A 149 6.40 -14.86 2.36
N LEU A 150 5.82 -14.07 1.47
CA LEU A 150 4.92 -12.98 1.84
C LEU A 150 3.64 -13.50 2.50
N ALA A 151 3.08 -14.61 1.99
CA ALA A 151 1.93 -15.25 2.60
C ALA A 151 2.23 -15.77 4.02
N GLU A 152 3.39 -16.40 4.23
CA GLU A 152 3.85 -16.84 5.55
C GLU A 152 4.02 -15.66 6.53
N GLN A 153 4.67 -14.59 6.06
CA GLN A 153 4.84 -13.37 6.86
C GLN A 153 3.49 -12.75 7.24
N ARG A 154 2.50 -12.79 6.35
CA ARG A 154 1.15 -12.31 6.63
C ARG A 154 0.46 -13.14 7.71
N VAL A 155 0.53 -14.46 7.62
CA VAL A 155 -0.04 -15.36 8.64
C VAL A 155 0.62 -15.09 10.00
N ARG A 156 1.95 -15.02 10.05
CA ARG A 156 2.69 -14.69 11.28
C ARG A 156 2.26 -13.34 11.84
N LYS A 157 2.12 -12.32 11.00
CA LYS A 157 1.68 -10.99 11.43
C LYS A 157 0.27 -11.06 12.05
N GLN A 158 -0.67 -11.77 11.43
CA GLN A 158 -2.01 -11.95 11.96
C GLN A 158 -2.02 -12.69 13.30
N GLU A 159 -1.20 -13.75 13.44
CA GLU A 159 -1.04 -14.47 14.71
C GLU A 159 -0.51 -13.57 15.82
N LEU A 160 0.47 -12.71 15.52
CA LEU A 160 1.00 -11.73 16.45
C LEU A 160 -0.04 -10.68 16.84
N GLU A 161 -0.86 -10.21 15.89
CA GLU A 161 -1.93 -9.23 16.15
C GLU A 161 -3.01 -9.81 17.07
N VAL A 162 -3.51 -11.02 16.78
CA VAL A 162 -4.48 -11.72 17.63
C VAL A 162 -3.92 -11.91 19.04
N ARG A 163 -2.67 -12.37 19.14
CA ARG A 163 -2.03 -12.57 20.44
C ARG A 163 -1.82 -11.25 21.19
N ALA A 164 -1.46 -10.18 20.50
CA ALA A 164 -1.32 -8.86 21.09
C ALA A 164 -2.64 -8.36 21.66
N GLU A 165 -3.78 -8.59 20.99
CA GLU A 165 -5.11 -8.23 21.50
C GLU A 165 -5.46 -8.99 22.79
N GLU A 166 -5.19 -10.29 22.86
CA GLU A 166 -5.40 -11.08 24.09
C GLU A 166 -4.56 -10.56 25.26
N LEU A 167 -3.29 -10.23 24.97
CA LEU A 167 -2.36 -9.67 25.96
C LEU A 167 -2.81 -8.28 26.43
N LEU A 168 -3.38 -7.47 25.54
CA LEU A 168 -3.95 -6.17 25.89
C LEU A 168 -5.15 -6.27 26.82
N GLN A 169 -6.02 -7.26 26.62
CA GLN A 169 -7.19 -7.46 27.47
C GLN A 169 -6.83 -7.90 28.89
N SER A 170 -5.71 -8.60 29.04
CA SER A 170 -5.19 -9.10 30.32
C SER A 170 -4.11 -8.20 30.95
N MET A 171 -3.76 -7.09 30.30
CA MET A 171 -2.72 -6.16 30.76
C MET A 171 -3.14 -5.47 32.05
N ALA A 172 -2.21 -5.41 33.02
CA ALA A 172 -2.41 -4.66 34.25
C ALA A 172 -2.67 -3.16 33.94
N PRO A 173 -3.68 -2.51 34.56
CA PRO A 173 -4.01 -1.11 34.29
C PRO A 173 -2.84 -0.14 34.50
N GLU A 174 -1.99 -0.41 35.48
CA GLU A 174 -0.82 0.41 35.81
C GLU A 174 0.23 0.33 34.70
N LEU A 175 0.48 -0.87 34.17
CA LEU A 175 1.40 -1.08 33.06
C LEU A 175 0.87 -0.40 31.79
N ARG A 176 -0.42 -0.56 31.50
CA ARG A 176 -1.08 0.10 30.37
C ARG A 176 -0.93 1.63 30.44
N SER A 177 -1.25 2.22 31.58
CA SER A 177 -1.17 3.68 31.77
C SER A 177 0.26 4.20 31.58
N LYS A 178 1.26 3.44 32.02
CA LYS A 178 2.67 3.81 31.87
C LYS A 178 3.11 3.76 30.41
N ILE A 179 2.71 2.73 29.67
CA ILE A 179 2.99 2.61 28.24
C ILE A 179 2.31 3.75 27.46
N GLU A 180 1.04 4.05 27.74
CA GLU A 180 0.31 5.17 27.11
C GLU A 180 0.99 6.52 27.39
N GLU A 181 1.54 6.73 28.60
CA GLU A 181 2.32 7.93 28.92
C GLU A 181 3.61 8.02 28.09
N GLN A 182 4.37 6.93 27.98
CA GLN A 182 5.58 6.87 27.16
C GLN A 182 5.26 7.11 25.68
N LEU A 183 4.17 6.53 25.17
CA LEU A 183 3.73 6.74 23.79
C LEU A 183 3.37 8.20 23.51
N ARG A 184 2.64 8.86 24.44
CA ARG A 184 2.35 10.29 24.35
C ARG A 184 3.61 11.17 24.42
N ALA A 185 4.65 10.71 25.09
CA ALA A 185 5.96 11.37 25.14
C ALA A 185 6.86 11.05 23.91
N GLY A 186 6.41 10.23 22.96
CA GLY A 186 7.20 9.81 21.80
C GLY A 186 8.26 8.75 22.11
N GLN A 187 8.18 8.11 23.28
CA GLN A 187 9.16 7.16 23.81
C GLN A 187 8.80 5.70 23.45
N MET A 188 8.65 5.42 22.15
CA MET A 188 8.23 4.09 21.66
C MET A 188 9.16 2.96 22.10
N LEU A 189 10.47 3.18 22.06
CA LEU A 189 11.45 2.15 22.44
C LEU A 189 11.39 1.85 23.94
N ASP A 190 11.22 2.88 24.77
CA ASP A 190 11.08 2.70 26.22
C ASP A 190 9.77 1.98 26.57
N ALA A 191 8.69 2.22 25.83
CA ALA A 191 7.43 1.49 25.97
C ALA A 191 7.55 0.00 25.61
N ILE A 192 8.29 -0.32 24.54
CA ILE A 192 8.57 -1.71 24.15
C ILE A 192 9.41 -2.42 25.21
N ASP A 193 10.47 -1.77 25.70
CA ASP A 193 11.35 -2.32 26.73
C ASP A 193 10.61 -2.52 28.07
N GLU A 194 9.79 -1.55 28.47
CA GLU A 194 8.95 -1.62 29.67
C GLU A 194 8.00 -2.82 29.60
N TYR A 195 7.27 -2.98 28.48
CA TYR A 195 6.35 -4.10 28.31
C TYR A 195 7.08 -5.45 28.33
N SER A 196 8.15 -5.58 27.56
CA SER A 196 8.93 -6.81 27.47
C SER A 196 9.53 -7.20 28.83
N THR A 197 10.08 -6.24 29.57
CA THR A 197 10.63 -6.46 30.91
C THR A 197 9.54 -6.84 31.93
N ALA A 198 8.38 -6.20 31.88
CA ALA A 198 7.30 -6.46 32.84
C ALA A 198 6.61 -7.81 32.62
N THR A 199 6.56 -8.30 31.39
CA THR A 199 5.80 -9.51 31.01
C THR A 199 6.67 -10.72 30.70
N GLY A 200 7.95 -10.51 30.38
CA GLY A 200 8.84 -11.55 29.85
C GLY A 200 8.57 -11.92 28.39
N GLU A 201 7.64 -11.23 27.72
CA GLU A 201 7.34 -11.46 26.30
C GLU A 201 8.52 -11.05 25.41
N SER A 202 8.64 -11.71 24.26
CA SER A 202 9.69 -11.40 23.27
C SER A 202 9.58 -9.97 22.75
N THR A 203 10.69 -9.39 22.29
CA THR A 203 10.69 -8.04 21.69
C THR A 203 9.72 -7.91 20.52
N GLU A 204 9.58 -8.96 19.69
CA GLU A 204 8.63 -8.97 18.57
C GLU A 204 7.18 -8.84 19.07
N MET A 205 6.80 -9.62 20.09
CA MET A 205 5.47 -9.53 20.70
C MET A 205 5.26 -8.18 21.39
N ALA A 206 6.28 -7.66 22.08
CA ALA A 206 6.23 -6.36 22.73
C ALA A 206 5.99 -5.22 21.72
N VAL A 207 6.64 -5.28 20.55
CA VAL A 207 6.38 -4.34 19.44
C VAL A 207 4.92 -4.42 19.02
N SER A 208 4.37 -5.62 18.77
CA SER A 208 2.98 -5.79 18.36
C SER A 208 1.99 -5.24 19.40
N VAL A 209 2.18 -5.55 20.69
CA VAL A 209 1.31 -5.04 21.77
C VAL A 209 1.34 -3.52 21.87
N VAL A 210 2.53 -2.92 21.88
CA VAL A 210 2.69 -1.46 22.00
C VAL A 210 2.14 -0.74 20.77
N GLN A 211 2.30 -1.31 19.57
CA GLN A 211 1.69 -0.77 18.35
C GLN A 211 0.15 -0.81 18.41
N SER A 212 -0.44 -1.88 18.93
CA SER A 212 -1.90 -1.98 19.12
C SER A 212 -2.45 -0.96 20.14
N ILE A 213 -1.69 -0.64 21.20
CA ILE A 213 -2.03 0.48 22.11
C ILE A 213 -2.00 1.80 21.34
N LYS A 214 -0.92 2.07 20.60
CA LYS A 214 -0.80 3.31 19.82
C LYS A 214 -1.96 3.46 18.81
N ALA A 215 -2.35 2.38 18.13
CA ALA A 215 -3.45 2.38 17.18
C ALA A 215 -4.80 2.71 17.84
N THR A 216 -5.02 2.26 19.08
CA THR A 216 -6.26 2.54 19.81
C THR A 216 -6.32 3.95 20.43
N GLU A 217 -5.17 4.58 20.71
CA GLU A 217 -5.11 5.99 21.12
C GLU A 217 -5.39 6.96 19.95
N GLY A 218 -4.92 6.65 18.74
CA GLY A 218 -5.12 7.49 17.55
C GLY A 218 -6.53 7.44 16.93
N SER A 219 -7.40 6.55 17.43
CA SER A 219 -8.78 6.36 16.95
C SER A 219 -9.83 7.11 17.79
N LYS A 220 -9.41 7.82 18.85
CA LYS A 220 -10.28 8.62 19.74
C LYS A 220 -10.09 10.12 19.53
#